data_AF-A0A1I0HAV7-F1
#
_entry.id   AF-A0A1I0HAV7-F1
#
_cell.length_a   1.000
_cell.length_b   1.000
_cell.length_c   1.000
_cell.angle_alpha   90.00
_cell.angle_beta   90.00
_cell.angle_gamma   90.00
#
_symmetry.space_group_name_H-M   'P 1'
#
loop_
_entity.id
_entity.type
_entity.pdbx_description
1 polymer ?
#
loop_
_entity_poly.entity_id
_entity_poly.type
_entity_poly.pdbx_seq_one_letter_code
_entity_poly.pdbx_strand_id
1 'polypeptide(L)'
;MSKRVKYTAEEKFQIIQEYQEGLGTLKDIASRYNIYRNTITQWIYKFDRYGTEGLVESSTWRNYSRQLKEDAIRDYLSGELQLK
;
A
#
# COMPACT_ATOMS: atom_id res chain seq x y z
N MET A 1 -19.26 -13.80 -2.41
CA MET A 1 -18.62 -12.58 -1.85
C MET A 1 -17.20 -12.95 -1.43
N SER A 2 -16.18 -12.54 -2.19
CA SER A 2 -14.80 -12.95 -1.92
C SER A 2 -14.27 -12.12 -0.74
N LYS A 3 -13.97 -12.77 0.40
CA LYS A 3 -13.39 -12.16 1.61
C LYS A 3 -11.98 -11.64 1.32
N ARG A 4 -11.91 -10.49 0.64
CA ARG A 4 -10.73 -9.62 0.55
C ARG A 4 -11.08 -8.47 1.47
N VAL A 5 -10.84 -8.57 2.76
CA VAL A 5 -9.69 -7.96 3.43
C VAL A 5 -9.73 -8.47 4.87
N LYS A 6 -8.63 -9.00 5.41
CA LYS A 6 -8.57 -9.41 6.83
C LYS A 6 -8.18 -8.26 7.77
N TYR A 7 -7.58 -7.19 7.26
CA TYR A 7 -7.12 -6.04 8.06
C TYR A 7 -7.21 -4.72 7.27
N THR A 8 -7.85 -3.70 7.83
CA THR A 8 -7.94 -2.34 7.26
C THR A 8 -6.61 -1.60 7.36
N ALA A 9 -6.48 -0.46 6.66
CA ALA A 9 -5.28 0.38 6.73
C ALA A 9 -5.00 0.87 8.16
N GLU A 10 -6.06 1.20 8.90
CA GLU A 10 -6.00 1.65 10.29
C GLU A 10 -5.48 0.54 11.21
N GLU A 11 -6.00 -0.69 11.06
CA GLU A 11 -5.51 -1.84 11.85
C GLU A 11 -4.03 -2.12 11.58
N LYS A 12 -3.59 -2.05 10.32
CA LYS A 12 -2.17 -2.20 9.96
C LYS A 12 -1.31 -1.11 10.60
N PHE A 13 -1.81 0.13 10.61
CA PHE A 13 -1.11 1.26 11.21
C PHE A 13 -0.97 1.10 12.72
N GLN A 14 -2.04 0.71 13.42
CA GLN A 14 -1.97 0.42 14.86
C GLN A 14 -0.93 -0.65 15.17
N ILE A 15 -0.87 -1.72 14.39
CA ILE A 15 0.10 -2.81 14.58
C ILE A 15 1.55 -2.32 14.40
N ILE A 16 1.79 -1.45 13.42
CA ILE A 16 3.12 -0.84 13.22
C ILE A 16 3.45 0.10 14.38
N GLN A 17 2.49 0.89 14.83
CA GLN A 17 2.69 1.84 15.92
C GLN A 17 3.01 1.11 17.23
N GLU A 18 2.28 0.04 17.57
CA GLU A 18 2.59 -0.79 18.75
C GLU A 18 4.01 -1.36 18.70
N TYR A 19 4.46 -1.77 17.51
CA TYR A 19 5.82 -2.25 17.32
C TYR A 19 6.86 -1.13 17.50
N GLN A 20 6.59 0.07 16.97
CA GLN A 20 7.47 1.24 17.11
C GLN A 20 7.53 1.77 18.55
N GLU A 21 6.41 1.73 19.27
CA GLU A 21 6.32 2.10 20.69
C GLU A 21 7.00 1.07 21.61
N GLY A 22 7.44 -0.07 21.07
CA GLY A 22 8.12 -1.11 21.85
C GLY A 22 7.18 -1.88 22.78
N LEU A 23 5.87 -1.83 22.54
CA LEU A 23 4.84 -2.51 23.34
C LEU A 23 4.89 -4.04 23.23
N GLY A 24 5.70 -4.57 22.32
CA GLY A 24 5.94 -6.00 22.19
C GLY A 24 7.02 -6.30 21.15
N THR A 25 7.56 -7.52 21.21
CA THR A 25 8.42 -8.02 20.14
C THR A 25 7.57 -8.32 18.91
N LEU A 26 8.16 -8.25 17.72
CA LEU A 26 7.52 -8.62 16.44
C LEU A 26 6.85 -10.00 16.48
N LYS A 27 7.38 -10.94 17.29
CA LYS A 27 6.79 -12.27 17.56
C LYS A 27 5.51 -12.21 18.41
N ASP A 28 5.48 -11.37 19.43
CA ASP A 28 4.33 -11.21 20.33
C ASP A 28 3.15 -10.60 19.57
N ILE A 29 3.42 -9.51 18.86
CA ILE A 29 2.44 -8.79 18.02
C ILE A 29 1.92 -9.72 16.92
N ALA A 30 2.81 -10.44 16.22
CA ALA A 30 2.43 -11.46 15.24
C ALA A 30 1.48 -12.51 15.82
N SER A 31 1.75 -12.99 17.04
CA SER A 31 0.92 -13.98 17.71
C SER A 31 -0.42 -13.41 18.15
N ARG A 32 -0.43 -12.18 18.67
CA ARG A 32 -1.63 -11.47 19.18
C ARG A 32 -2.65 -11.22 18.08
N TYR A 33 -2.18 -10.73 16.93
CA TYR A 33 -3.03 -10.41 15.79
C TYR A 33 -3.20 -11.60 14.83
N ASN A 34 -2.54 -12.73 15.09
CA ASN A 34 -2.48 -13.91 14.21
C ASN A 34 -1.98 -13.58 12.79
N ILE A 35 -0.93 -12.77 12.72
CA ILE A 35 -0.31 -12.30 11.47
C ILE A 35 1.11 -12.85 11.39
N TYR A 36 1.54 -13.22 10.19
CA TYR A 36 2.92 -13.63 9.96
C TYR A 36 3.87 -12.45 10.13
N ARG A 37 5.01 -12.68 10.78
CA ARG A 37 6.06 -11.66 10.98
C ARG A 37 6.46 -10.96 9.68
N ASN A 38 6.61 -11.72 8.59
CA ASN A 38 6.93 -11.18 7.27
C ASN A 38 5.90 -10.17 6.78
N THR A 39 4.62 -10.37 7.08
CA THR A 39 3.55 -9.43 6.70
C THR A 39 3.70 -8.12 7.45
N ILE A 40 4.02 -8.15 8.75
CA ILE A 40 4.28 -6.95 9.55
C ILE A 40 5.51 -6.22 9.00
N THR A 41 6.59 -6.93 8.70
CA THR A 41 7.80 -6.33 8.09
C THR A 41 7.49 -5.67 6.75
N GLN A 42 6.66 -6.30 5.91
CA GLN A 42 6.21 -5.70 4.65
C GLN A 42 5.39 -4.42 4.86
N TRP A 43 4.53 -4.40 5.87
CA TRP A 43 3.76 -3.19 6.21
C TRP A 43 4.67 -2.06 6.69
N ILE A 44 5.65 -2.36 7.57
CA ILE A 44 6.65 -1.38 8.02
C ILE A 44 7.42 -0.81 6.82
N TYR A 45 7.90 -1.66 5.91
CA TYR A 45 8.61 -1.21 4.71
C TYR A 45 7.75 -0.35 3.80
N LYS A 46 6.47 -0.71 3.60
CA LYS A 46 5.54 0.09 2.80
C LYS A 46 5.24 1.42 3.47
N PHE A 47 5.11 1.44 4.79
CA PHE A 47 4.89 2.66 5.56
C PHE A 47 6.10 3.59 5.51
N ASP A 48 7.31 3.06 5.63
CA ASP A 48 8.56 3.84 5.51
C ASP A 48 8.68 4.48 4.11
N ARG A 49 8.32 3.72 3.06
CA ARG A 49 8.49 4.17 1.67
C ARG A 49 7.36 5.08 1.15
N TYR A 50 6.13 4.83 1.57
CA TYR A 50 4.92 5.47 1.01
C TYR A 50 4.01 6.09 2.07
N GLY A 51 4.40 6.09 3.36
CA GLY A 51 3.57 6.56 4.45
C GLY A 51 2.30 5.71 4.65
N THR A 52 1.26 6.34 5.19
CA THR A 52 -0.05 5.72 5.43
C THR A 52 -0.71 5.23 4.14
N GLU A 53 -0.45 5.87 3.00
CA GLU A 53 -0.93 5.46 1.68
C GLU A 53 -0.41 4.07 1.27
N GLY A 54 0.78 3.68 1.73
CA GLY A 54 1.36 2.35 1.49
C GLY A 54 0.63 1.21 2.22
N LEU A 55 -0.13 1.53 3.28
CA LEU A 55 -0.89 0.57 4.08
C LEU A 55 -2.33 0.39 3.60
N VAL A 56 -2.85 1.38 2.88
CA VAL A 56 -4.14 1.30 2.20
C VAL A 56 -4.05 0.16 1.20
N GLU A 57 -4.93 -0.83 1.37
CA GLU A 57 -5.04 -1.89 0.37
C GLU A 57 -5.42 -1.23 -0.95
N SER A 58 -4.71 -1.54 -2.04
CA SER A 58 -5.08 -1.07 -3.37
C SER A 58 -6.46 -1.65 -3.71
N SER A 59 -7.52 -0.99 -3.24
CA SER A 59 -8.91 -1.40 -3.40
C SER A 59 -9.34 -1.37 -4.87
N THR A 60 -8.46 -0.89 -5.73
CA THR A 60 -8.60 -0.87 -7.16
C THR A 60 -7.47 -1.71 -7.74
N TRP A 61 -7.83 -2.72 -8.54
CA TRP A 61 -7.11 -2.92 -9.81
C TRP A 61 -6.90 -1.52 -10.34
N ARG A 62 -5.66 -1.06 -10.51
CA ARG A 62 -5.31 0.31 -10.93
C ARG A 62 -6.18 0.67 -12.15
N ASN A 63 -7.36 1.21 -11.87
CA ASN A 63 -8.30 1.70 -12.86
C ASN A 63 -7.64 2.99 -13.22
N TYR A 64 -6.67 2.90 -14.14
CA TYR A 64 -6.14 4.04 -14.85
C TYR A 64 -7.36 4.90 -15.16
N SER A 65 -7.47 6.02 -14.43
CA SER A 65 -8.60 6.93 -14.60
C SER A 65 -8.61 7.29 -16.08
N ARG A 66 -9.81 7.43 -16.67
CA ARG A 66 -9.94 7.76 -18.09
C ARG A 66 -9.04 8.94 -18.46
N GLN A 67 -8.94 9.90 -17.54
CA GLN A 67 -8.01 11.03 -17.59
C GLN A 67 -6.54 10.65 -17.76
N LEU A 68 -5.97 9.72 -16.98
CA LEU A 68 -4.56 9.34 -17.17
C LEU A 68 -4.29 8.67 -18.53
N LYS A 69 -5.28 7.95 -19.07
CA LYS A 69 -5.20 7.38 -20.43
C LYS A 69 -5.35 8.46 -21.50
N GLU A 70 -6.30 9.38 -21.31
CA GLU A 70 -6.52 10.50 -22.23
C GLU A 70 -5.32 11.44 -22.27
N ASP A 71 -4.66 11.69 -21.14
CA ASP A 71 -3.45 12.51 -21.06
C ASP A 71 -2.29 11.87 -21.80
N ALA A 72 -2.03 10.57 -21.58
CA ALA A 72 -0.99 9.84 -22.32
C ALA A 72 -1.26 9.75 -23.84
N ILE A 73 -2.54 9.66 -24.24
CA ILE A 73 -2.92 9.70 -25.67
C ILE A 73 -2.74 11.11 -26.25
N ARG A 74 -3.10 12.15 -25.51
CA ARG A 74 -2.88 13.54 -25.91
C ARG A 74 -1.40 13.84 -26.04
N ASP A 75 -0.58 13.41 -25.09
CA ASP A 75 0.88 13.55 -25.11
C ASP A 75 1.49 12.86 -26.34
N TYR A 76 1.05 11.63 -26.64
CA TYR A 76 1.46 10.89 -27.84
C TYR A 76 1.01 11.57 -29.16
N LEU A 77 -0.21 12.10 -29.21
CA LEU A 77 -0.75 12.80 -30.39
C LEU A 77 -0.23 14.23 -30.54
N SER A 78 0.26 14.86 -29.47
CA SER A 78 0.79 16.22 -29.46
C SER A 78 2.15 16.35 -30.14
N GLY A 79 2.76 15.23 -30.57
CA GLY A 79 3.88 15.27 -31.52
C GLY A 79 5.16 15.97 -31.02
N GLU A 80 5.31 16.16 -29.71
CA GLU A 80 6.53 16.72 -29.08
C GLU A 80 7.67 15.68 -29.01
N LEU A 81 7.50 14.50 -29.60
CA LEU A 81 8.61 13.65 -30.05
C LEU A 81 8.96 14.03 -31.48
N GLN A 82 9.43 15.27 -31.66
CA GLN A 82 10.27 15.58 -32.81
C GLN A 82 11.58 14.82 -32.63
N LEU A 83 11.63 13.59 -33.17
CA LEU A 83 12.87 12.95 -33.56
C LEU A 83 13.52 13.84 -34.62
N LYS A 84 14.51 14.63 -34.19
CA LYS A 84 15.41 15.35 -35.06
C LYS A 84 16.55 14.44 -35.51
#